data_AF-A0A9E5N4W1-F1
#
_entry.id   AF-A0A9E5N4W1-F1
#
_cell.length_a   1.000
_cell.length_b   1.000
_cell.length_c   1.000
_cell.angle_alpha   90.00
_cell.angle_beta   90.00
_cell.angle_gamma   90.00
#
_symmetry.space_group_name_H-M   'P 1'
#
loop_
_entity.id
_entity.type
_entity.pdbx_description
1 polymer ?
#
loop_
_entity_poly.entity_id
_entity_poly.type
_entity_poly.pdbx_seq_one_letter_code
_entity_poly.pdbx_strand_id
1 'polypeptide(L)' 'KMAKKHKVPVVCIAGSIMPEAKALYRLGVKGMFSTATMPMSLKQAMGKSRSLLIDASENLGQLLNLMMAKRRG' A
#
# COMPACT_ATOMS: atom_id res chain seq x y z
N LYS A 1 -3.61 -12.94 8.42
CA LYS A 1 -4.52 -14.08 8.73
C LYS A 1 -5.84 -13.62 9.35
N MET A 2 -5.85 -12.74 10.37
CA MET A 2 -7.09 -12.24 11.00
C MET A 2 -8.05 -11.54 10.03
N ALA A 3 -7.58 -10.55 9.26
CA ALA A 3 -8.44 -9.84 8.31
C ALA A 3 -9.12 -10.78 7.30
N LYS A 4 -8.41 -11.79 6.79
CA LYS A 4 -8.98 -12.84 5.93
C LYS A 4 -10.11 -13.61 6.62
N LYS A 5 -9.91 -14.02 7.89
CA LYS A 5 -10.94 -14.71 8.69
C LYS A 5 -12.21 -13.88 8.80
N HIS A 6 -12.09 -12.57 8.96
CA HIS A 6 -13.21 -11.64 9.10
C HIS A 6 -13.65 -11.00 7.77
N LYS A 7 -13.14 -11.46 6.63
CA LYS A 7 -13.44 -10.93 5.28
C LYS A 7 -13.20 -9.41 5.13
N VAL A 8 -12.27 -8.85 5.91
CA VAL A 8 -11.88 -7.44 5.82
C VAL A 8 -10.81 -7.30 4.73
N PRO A 9 -10.97 -6.39 3.75
CA PRO A 9 -9.95 -6.14 2.73
C PRO A 9 -8.70 -5.51 3.35
N VAL A 10 -7.52 -5.94 2.90
CA VAL A 10 -6.23 -5.43 3.38
C VAL A 10 -5.42 -4.86 2.22
N VAL A 11 -4.84 -3.69 2.41
CA VAL A 11 -3.82 -3.12 1.52
C VAL A 11 -2.51 -3.01 2.30
N CYS A 12 -1.40 -3.40 1.70
CA CYS A 12 -0.07 -3.26 2.30
C CYS A 12 0.63 -2.02 1.75
N ILE A 13 1.25 -1.24 2.64
CA ILE A 13 2.20 -0.19 2.30
C ILE A 13 3.55 -0.61 2.88
N ALA A 14 4.58 -0.72 2.05
CA ALA A 14 5.89 -1.23 2.42
C ALA A 14 7.02 -0.38 1.83
N GLY A 15 8.22 -0.44 2.42
CA GLY A 15 9.39 0.28 1.90
C GLY A 15 9.75 -0.12 0.46
N SER A 16 9.68 -1.41 0.17
CA SER A 16 9.84 -1.99 -1.17
C SER A 16 9.00 -3.26 -1.29
N ILE A 17 8.77 -3.70 -2.52
CA ILE A 17 7.99 -4.92 -2.81
C ILE A 17 8.82 -5.81 -3.72
N MET A 18 9.17 -7.00 -3.24
CA MET A 18 9.85 -8.03 -4.02
C MET A 18 8.83 -8.98 -4.68
N PRO A 19 9.20 -9.70 -5.76
CA PRO A 19 8.29 -10.60 -6.46
C PRO A 19 7.58 -11.63 -5.57
N GLU A 20 8.26 -12.11 -4.53
CA GLU A 20 7.77 -13.10 -3.56
C GLU A 20 6.57 -12.58 -2.75
N ALA A 21 6.47 -11.26 -2.58
CA ALA A 21 5.36 -10.63 -1.87
C ALA A 21 4.00 -10.89 -2.55
N LYS A 22 3.97 -11.27 -3.83
CA LYS A 22 2.74 -11.72 -4.52
C LYS A 22 2.04 -12.89 -3.81
N ALA A 23 2.78 -13.68 -3.01
CA ALA A 23 2.19 -14.71 -2.17
C ALA A 23 1.16 -14.16 -1.16
N LEU A 24 1.28 -12.90 -0.75
CA LEU A 24 0.36 -12.24 0.20
C LEU A 24 -1.06 -12.10 -0.34
N TYR A 25 -1.26 -12.07 -1.66
CA TYR A 25 -2.60 -12.07 -2.25
C TYR A 25 -3.41 -13.31 -1.84
N ARG A 26 -2.76 -14.48 -1.69
CA ARG A 26 -3.41 -15.70 -1.20
C ARG A 26 -3.85 -15.60 0.27
N LEU A 27 -3.23 -14.70 1.02
CA LEU A 27 -3.52 -14.44 2.43
C LEU A 27 -4.59 -13.36 2.66
N GLY A 28 -5.18 -12.83 1.59
CA GLY A 28 -6.30 -11.87 1.66
C GLY A 28 -5.89 -10.40 1.47
N VAL A 29 -4.62 -10.12 1.19
CA VAL A 29 -4.19 -8.80 0.72
C VAL A 29 -4.81 -8.53 -0.65
N LYS A 30 -5.24 -7.29 -0.91
CA LYS A 30 -5.91 -6.84 -2.13
C LYS A 30 -5.09 -5.83 -2.93
N GLY A 31 -4.09 -5.22 -2.32
CA GLY A 31 -3.15 -4.31 -2.97
C GLY A 31 -1.86 -4.20 -2.18
N MET A 32 -0.76 -3.90 -2.86
CA MET A 32 0.54 -3.66 -2.24
C MET A 32 1.16 -2.43 -2.90
N PHE A 33 1.64 -1.49 -2.09
CA PHE A 33 2.23 -0.23 -2.52
C PHE A 33 3.63 -0.06 -1.92
N SER A 34 4.59 0.29 -2.76
CA SER A 34 5.94 0.65 -2.34
C SER A 34 5.99 2.13 -1.99
N THR A 35 6.62 2.49 -0.87
CA THR A 35 6.90 3.90 -0.54
C THR A 35 8.14 4.41 -1.30
N ALA A 36 9.05 3.53 -1.70
CA ALA A 36 10.12 3.87 -2.63
C ALA A 36 9.56 3.86 -4.06
N THR A 37 9.14 5.03 -4.54
CA THR A 37 8.56 5.26 -5.88
C THR A 37 9.60 5.53 -6.96
N MET A 38 10.86 5.70 -6.58
CA MET A 38 12.00 5.94 -7.46
C MET A 38 13.27 5.30 -6.88
N PRO A 39 14.30 5.03 -7.70
CA PRO A 39 15.61 4.63 -7.19
C PRO A 39 16.14 5.64 -6.17
N MET A 40 16.55 5.15 -4.99
CA MET A 40 17.11 5.98 -3.93
C MET A 40 18.03 5.14 -3.04
N SER A 41 18.98 5.80 -2.37
CA SER A 41 19.81 5.13 -1.36
C SER A 41 19.00 4.78 -0.11
N LEU A 42 19.43 3.76 0.63
CA LEU A 42 18.82 3.38 1.90
C LEU A 42 18.80 4.57 2.89
N LYS A 43 19.88 5.36 2.96
CA LYS A 43 19.95 6.55 3.82
C LYS A 43 18.87 7.57 3.47
N GLN A 44 18.62 7.82 2.19
CA GLN A 44 17.55 8.71 1.75
C GLN A 44 16.17 8.14 2.09
N ALA A 45 15.94 6.85 1.84
CA ALA A 45 14.67 6.19 2.17
C ALA A 45 14.35 6.28 3.67
N MET A 46 15.34 6.01 4.52
CA MET A 46 15.19 6.11 5.98
C MET A 46 14.95 7.56 6.41
N GLY A 47 15.76 8.50 5.92
CA GLY A 47 15.66 9.93 6.27
C GLY A 47 14.35 10.57 5.81
N LYS A 48 13.72 10.07 4.75
CA LYS A 48 12.44 10.55 4.20
C LYS A 48 11.25 9.63 4.50
N SER A 49 11.44 8.60 5.33
CA SER A 49 10.44 7.54 5.54
C SER A 49 9.05 8.08 5.91
N ARG A 50 8.98 9.12 6.75
CA ARG A 50 7.72 9.78 7.12
C ARG A 50 7.00 10.40 5.92
N SER A 51 7.67 11.20 5.10
CA SER A 51 7.04 11.83 3.93
C SER A 51 6.63 10.78 2.91
N LEU A 52 7.51 9.81 2.64
CA LEU A 52 7.21 8.72 1.70
C LEU A 52 5.98 7.88 2.13
N LEU A 53 5.79 7.67 3.44
CA LEU A 53 4.59 7.01 3.98
C LEU A 53 3.34 7.87 3.85
N ILE A 54 3.42 9.17 4.11
CA ILE A 54 2.31 10.12 3.93
C ILE A 54 1.89 10.13 2.46
N ASP A 55 2.83 10.35 1.55
CA ASP A 55 2.57 10.42 0.11
C ASP A 55 1.92 9.13 -0.41
N ALA A 56 2.44 7.95 -0.02
CA ALA A 56 1.86 6.67 -0.40
C ALA A 56 0.43 6.48 0.15
N SER A 57 0.19 6.92 1.39
CA SER A 57 -1.12 6.82 2.04
C SER A 57 -2.14 7.78 1.44
N GLU A 58 -1.75 9.01 1.13
CA GLU A 58 -2.60 10.00 0.48
C GLU A 58 -3.00 9.55 -0.92
N ASN A 59 -2.05 9.06 -1.73
CA ASN A 59 -2.33 8.53 -3.05
C ASN A 59 -3.31 7.34 -3.01
N LEU A 60 -3.11 6.41 -2.06
CA LEU A 60 -4.06 5.31 -1.83
C LEU A 60 -5.43 5.85 -1.41
N GLY A 61 -5.48 6.82 -0.50
CA GLY A 61 -6.71 7.45 -0.04
C GLY A 61 -7.49 8.11 -1.16
N GLN A 62 -6.82 8.87 -2.04
CA GLN A 62 -7.44 9.47 -3.22
C GLN A 62 -8.02 8.40 -4.16
N LEU A 63 -7.30 7.32 -4.43
CA LEU A 63 -7.81 6.21 -5.25
C LEU A 63 -9.08 5.58 -4.65
N LEU A 64 -9.09 5.35 -3.33
CA LEU A 64 -10.26 4.82 -2.63
C LEU A 64 -11.43 5.81 -2.68
N ASN A 65 -11.18 7.10 -2.50
CA ASN A 65 -12.20 8.14 -2.60
C ASN A 65 -12.84 8.20 -3.99
N LEU A 66 -12.06 8.09 -5.06
CA LEU A 66 -12.59 8.03 -6.43
C LEU A 66 -13.54 6.85 -6.62
N MET A 67 -13.17 5.66 -6.10
CA MET A 67 -14.03 4.48 -6.16
C MET A 67 -15.31 4.66 -5.33
N MET A 68 -15.24 5.33 -4.19
CA MET A 68 -16.39 5.59 -3.33
C MET A 68 -17.35 6.63 -3.94
N ALA A 69 -16.81 7.67 -4.58
CA ALA A 69 -17.60 8.69 -5.27
C ALA A 69 -18.39 8.07 -6.44
N LYS A 70 -17.76 7.20 -7.24
CA LYS A 70 -18.42 6.51 -8.37
C LYS A 70 -19.55 5.56 -7.93
N ARG A 71 -19.58 5.11 -6.68
CA ARG A 71 -20.65 4.23 -6.16
C ARG A 71 -21.88 4.99 -5.63
N ARG A 72 -21.79 6.32 -5.52
CA ARG A 72 -22.83 7.19 -4.95
C ARG A 72 -23.66 7.93 -6.02
N GLY A 73 -23.26 7.88 -7.29
CA GLY A 73 -24.05 8.32 -8.43
C GLY A 73 -24.59 7.12 -9.19
#